data_AF-A0A960IZE6-F1
#
_entry.id   AF-A0A960IZE6-F1
#
_cell.length_a   1.000
_cell.length_b   1.000
_cell.length_c   1.000
_cell.angle_alpha   90.00
_cell.angle_beta   90.00
_cell.angle_gamma   90.00
#
_symmetry.space_group_name_H-M   'P 1'
#
loop_
_entity.id
_entity.type
_entity.pdbx_description
1 polymer ?
#
loop_
_entity_poly.entity_id
_entity_poly.type
_entity_poly.pdbx_seq_one_letter_code
_entity_poly.pdbx_strand_id
1 'polypeptide(L)'
;MGLFKDLKDTTDSAARPTGTASPKRPGAPGAGAQPVDLNDPLWAPIQGITLDKYAQLTAAMARQHLGTPDQAEAWLESQGVSPGTWADVNVGWVNRMATNEVVRTRYGVLYAQS
;
A
#
# COMPACT_ATOMS: atom_id res chain seq x y z
N MET A 1 -28.73 58.22 0.84
CA MET A 1 -29.50 57.01 0.49
C MET A 1 -28.56 56.06 -0.24
N GLY A 2 -28.57 54.78 0.12
CA GLY A 2 -27.86 53.74 -0.61
C GLY A 2 -26.69 53.11 0.16
N LEU A 3 -26.64 51.78 0.11
CA LEU A 3 -25.52 50.86 0.35
C LEU A 3 -25.35 50.21 1.74
N PHE A 4 -25.90 50.72 2.83
CA PHE A 4 -25.76 50.06 4.16
C PHE A 4 -27.00 49.29 4.65
N LYS A 5 -28.09 49.28 3.89
CA LYS A 5 -29.37 48.68 4.34
C LYS A 5 -29.71 47.34 3.68
N ASP A 6 -28.89 46.88 2.73
CA ASP A 6 -29.09 45.61 2.03
C ASP A 6 -28.45 44.41 2.76
N LEU A 7 -27.43 44.65 3.61
CA LEU A 7 -26.69 43.56 4.27
C LEU A 7 -27.43 42.92 5.46
N LYS A 8 -28.55 43.51 5.91
CA LYS A 8 -29.28 43.03 7.10
C LYS A 8 -30.40 42.05 6.74
N ASP A 9 -30.80 41.95 5.48
CA ASP A 9 -31.87 41.04 5.03
C ASP A 9 -31.32 39.69 4.50
N THR A 10 -30.03 39.59 4.16
CA THR A 10 -29.40 38.35 3.65
C THR A 10 -29.04 37.33 4.75
N THR A 11 -29.47 37.53 6.00
CA THR A 11 -29.16 36.57 7.09
C THR A 11 -30.25 35.51 7.28
N ASP A 12 -31.43 35.64 6.66
CA ASP A 12 -32.57 34.74 6.91
C ASP A 12 -32.87 33.74 5.76
N SER A 13 -32.09 33.72 4.68
CA SER A 13 -32.34 32.76 3.58
C SER A 13 -31.07 32.37 2.83
N ALA A 14 -30.26 31.50 3.42
CA ALA A 14 -29.39 30.60 2.66
C ALA A 14 -29.22 29.30 3.44
N ALA A 15 -29.79 28.24 2.87
CA ALA A 15 -29.54 26.87 3.22
C ALA A 15 -28.03 26.55 3.31
N ARG A 16 -27.69 25.59 4.18
CA ARG A 16 -26.47 24.75 4.15
C ARG A 16 -25.86 24.67 2.74
N PRO A 17 -24.53 24.77 2.56
CA PRO A 17 -23.60 23.79 3.15
C PRO A 17 -22.20 24.36 3.49
N THR A 18 -21.31 23.45 3.89
CA THR A 18 -19.84 23.59 3.91
C THR A 18 -19.23 24.21 5.16
N GLY A 19 -19.30 23.44 6.25
CA GLY A 19 -18.30 23.50 7.31
C GLY A 19 -16.90 23.30 6.72
N THR A 20 -16.22 24.42 6.64
CA THR A 20 -14.78 24.66 6.73
C THR A 20 -13.90 23.44 7.00
N ALA A 21 -12.93 23.30 6.09
CA ALA A 21 -11.54 22.92 6.35
C ALA A 21 -11.30 21.52 6.94
N SER A 22 -10.89 20.61 6.06
CA SER A 22 -10.01 19.51 6.43
C SER A 22 -8.83 20.03 7.27
N PRO A 23 -8.59 19.52 8.48
CA PRO A 23 -7.22 19.31 8.90
C PRO A 23 -6.77 18.07 8.14
N LYS A 24 -6.17 18.29 6.95
CA LYS A 24 -5.17 17.36 6.43
C LYS A 24 -4.08 17.30 7.49
N ARG A 25 -4.21 16.37 8.44
CA ARG A 25 -3.23 16.12 9.49
C ARG A 25 -1.87 15.92 8.81
N PRO A 26 -0.84 16.73 9.11
CA PRO A 26 0.52 16.40 8.72
C PRO A 26 1.00 15.29 9.66
N GLY A 27 1.27 14.11 9.12
CA GLY A 27 1.90 13.01 9.84
C GLY A 27 0.94 11.99 10.46
N ALA A 28 0.64 10.94 9.69
CA ALA A 28 0.53 9.60 10.25
C ALA A 28 1.60 8.76 9.55
N PRO A 29 2.73 8.43 10.18
CA PRO A 29 3.60 7.38 9.67
C PRO A 29 2.82 6.05 9.80
N GLY A 30 2.33 5.55 8.67
CA GLY A 30 1.80 4.19 8.56
C GLY A 30 0.42 3.97 9.19
N ALA A 31 -0.53 3.56 8.37
CA ALA A 31 -1.70 2.83 8.86
C ALA A 31 -1.22 1.64 9.70
N GLY A 32 -1.50 1.68 11.01
CA GLY A 32 -1.45 0.53 11.91
C GLY A 32 -0.16 -0.29 11.89
N ALA A 33 0.98 0.29 12.25
CA ALA A 33 2.05 -0.52 12.81
C ALA A 33 1.61 -0.94 14.23
N GLN A 34 0.74 -1.95 14.33
CA GLN A 34 0.79 -2.84 15.50
C GLN A 34 2.26 -3.23 15.67
N PRO A 35 2.80 -3.33 16.90
CA PRO A 35 4.17 -3.78 17.10
C PRO A 35 4.31 -5.13 16.39
N VAL A 36 4.92 -5.10 15.21
CA VAL A 36 5.17 -6.27 14.41
C VAL A 36 6.22 -7.02 15.18
N ASP A 37 5.85 -8.15 15.77
CA ASP A 37 6.84 -9.04 16.35
C ASP A 37 7.72 -9.53 15.21
N LEU A 38 8.95 -9.01 15.17
CA LEU A 38 9.92 -9.32 14.13
C LEU A 38 10.43 -10.78 14.24
N ASN A 39 10.12 -11.47 15.34
CA ASN A 39 10.36 -12.90 15.52
C ASN A 39 9.15 -13.75 15.11
N ASP A 40 8.04 -13.15 14.71
CA ASP A 40 6.88 -13.90 14.28
C ASP A 40 7.21 -14.64 12.96
N PRO A 41 6.99 -15.97 12.89
CA PRO A 41 7.20 -16.74 11.67
C PRO A 41 6.42 -16.20 10.46
N LEU A 42 5.41 -15.34 10.68
CA LEU A 42 4.73 -14.56 9.64
C LEU A 42 5.65 -13.69 8.80
N TRP A 43 6.74 -13.17 9.37
CA TRP A 43 7.70 -12.29 8.67
C TRP A 43 8.96 -13.02 8.24
N ALA A 44 9.08 -14.31 8.58
CA ALA A 44 10.24 -15.12 8.21
C ALA A 44 10.39 -15.17 6.68
N PRO A 45 11.60 -14.96 6.14
CA PRO A 45 11.83 -15.01 4.71
C PRO A 45 11.50 -16.40 4.15
N ILE A 46 10.84 -16.45 3.01
CA ILE A 46 10.56 -17.70 2.28
C ILE A 46 11.64 -17.84 1.22
N GLN A 47 12.42 -18.93 1.24
CA GLN A 47 13.56 -19.13 0.32
C GLN A 47 14.55 -17.94 0.31
N GLY A 48 14.73 -17.28 1.46
CA GLY A 48 15.58 -16.08 1.57
C GLY A 48 14.93 -14.77 1.09
N ILE A 49 13.68 -14.80 0.61
CA ILE A 49 12.93 -13.62 0.17
C ILE A 49 12.04 -13.10 1.29
N THR A 50 12.36 -11.90 1.76
CA THR A 50 11.55 -11.13 2.71
C THR A 50 10.33 -10.52 2.04
N LEU A 51 9.35 -10.07 2.84
CA LEU A 51 8.15 -9.41 2.30
C LEU A 51 8.49 -8.16 1.48
N ASP A 52 9.49 -7.40 1.93
CA ASP A 52 9.98 -6.20 1.24
C ASP A 52 10.52 -6.53 -0.15
N LYS A 53 11.42 -7.50 -0.23
CA LYS A 53 11.95 -7.96 -1.52
C LYS A 53 10.84 -8.54 -2.39
N TYR A 54 9.93 -9.34 -1.83
CA TYR A 54 8.78 -9.88 -2.58
C TYR A 54 7.90 -8.76 -3.17
N ALA A 55 7.56 -7.74 -2.39
CA ALA A 55 6.75 -6.60 -2.85
C ALA A 55 7.46 -5.77 -3.94
N GLN A 56 8.77 -5.56 -3.80
CA GLN A 56 9.58 -4.89 -4.83
C GLN A 56 9.59 -5.70 -6.13
N LEU A 57 9.78 -7.01 -6.04
CA LEU A 57 9.80 -7.90 -7.20
C LEU A 57 8.43 -7.91 -7.90
N THR A 58 7.32 -8.05 -7.17
CA THR A 58 5.99 -8.04 -7.78
C THR A 58 5.63 -6.68 -8.40
N ALA A 59 5.97 -5.57 -7.75
CA ALA A 59 5.76 -4.23 -8.30
C ALA A 59 6.60 -3.99 -9.55
N ALA A 60 7.87 -4.39 -9.55
CA ALA A 60 8.75 -4.28 -10.70
C ALA A 60 8.27 -5.17 -11.86
N MET A 61 7.85 -6.41 -11.60
CA MET A 61 7.26 -7.28 -12.64
C MET A 61 6.02 -6.67 -13.28
N ALA A 62 5.13 -6.08 -12.47
CA ALA A 62 3.93 -5.41 -12.97
C ALA A 62 4.27 -4.20 -13.86
N ARG A 63 5.34 -3.46 -13.53
CA ARG A 63 5.82 -2.30 -14.32
C ARG A 63 6.58 -2.69 -15.57
N GLN A 64 7.33 -3.79 -15.54
CA GLN A 64 8.09 -4.25 -16.69
C GLN A 64 7.23 -4.95 -17.73
N HIS A 65 5.93 -5.14 -17.45
CA HIS A 65 4.99 -5.84 -18.35
C HIS A 65 5.57 -7.17 -18.83
N LEU A 66 6.20 -7.92 -17.92
CA LEU A 66 6.74 -9.25 -18.21
C LEU A 66 5.55 -10.16 -18.54
N GLY A 67 5.28 -10.29 -19.83
CA GLY A 67 4.04 -10.84 -20.37
C GLY A 67 4.01 -12.37 -20.36
N THR A 68 5.16 -13.01 -20.13
CA THR A 68 5.26 -14.46 -19.99
C THR A 68 5.92 -14.85 -18.67
N PRO A 69 5.51 -15.99 -18.07
CA PRO A 69 6.16 -16.54 -16.88
C PRO A 69 7.66 -16.74 -17.06
N ASP A 70 8.12 -17.17 -18.23
CA ASP A 70 9.55 -17.36 -18.54
C ASP A 70 10.35 -16.04 -18.47
N GLN A 71 9.78 -14.94 -18.96
CA GLN A 71 10.43 -13.63 -18.88
C GLN A 71 10.51 -13.14 -17.44
N ALA A 72 9.46 -13.37 -16.65
CA ALA A 72 9.45 -13.04 -15.25
C ALA A 72 10.48 -13.87 -14.48
N GLU A 73 10.59 -15.17 -14.75
CA GLU A 73 11.54 -16.05 -14.07
C GLU A 73 12.99 -15.70 -14.41
N ALA A 74 13.33 -15.48 -15.68
CA ALA A 74 14.66 -15.01 -16.09
C ALA A 74 15.02 -13.65 -15.47
N TRP A 75 14.04 -12.76 -15.35
CA TRP A 75 14.23 -11.48 -14.68
C TRP A 75 14.43 -11.66 -13.17
N LEU A 76 13.63 -12.50 -12.51
CA LEU A 76 13.75 -12.81 -11.07
C LEU A 76 15.12 -13.41 -10.75
N GLU A 77 15.64 -14.31 -11.61
CA GLU A 77 17.01 -14.83 -11.52
C GLU A 77 18.04 -13.70 -11.52
N SER A 78 17.89 -12.71 -12.41
CA SER A 78 18.76 -11.52 -12.44
C SER A 78 18.70 -10.68 -11.16
N GLN A 79 17.60 -10.75 -10.41
CA GLN A 79 17.41 -10.08 -9.11
C GLN A 79 17.90 -10.93 -7.92
N GLY A 80 18.52 -12.09 -8.21
CA GLY A 80 19.04 -13.02 -7.21
C GLY A 80 17.95 -13.85 -6.54
N VAL A 81 16.84 -14.13 -7.22
CA VAL A 81 15.88 -15.16 -6.84
C VAL A 81 16.35 -16.48 -7.44
N SER A 82 16.38 -17.55 -6.64
CA SER A 82 16.77 -18.86 -7.16
C SER A 82 15.71 -19.36 -8.16
N PRO A 83 16.12 -19.89 -9.33
CA PRO A 83 15.19 -20.45 -10.31
C PRO A 83 14.33 -21.55 -9.69
N GLY A 84 13.06 -21.64 -10.10
CA GLY A 84 12.10 -22.59 -9.54
C GLY A 84 11.64 -22.33 -8.09
N THR A 85 12.22 -21.38 -7.36
CA THR A 85 11.79 -21.07 -5.98
C THR A 85 10.68 -20.01 -5.91
N TRP A 86 10.50 -19.22 -6.98
CA TRP A 86 9.54 -18.13 -7.00
C TRP A 86 8.09 -18.58 -6.75
N ALA A 87 7.71 -19.75 -7.29
CA ALA A 87 6.37 -20.29 -7.08
C ALA A 87 6.08 -20.52 -5.59
N ASP A 88 7.01 -21.15 -4.86
CA ASP A 88 6.89 -21.38 -3.41
C ASP A 88 6.84 -20.08 -2.62
N VAL A 89 7.69 -19.11 -2.99
CA VAL A 89 7.72 -17.77 -2.38
C VAL A 89 6.38 -17.07 -2.56
N ASN A 90 5.86 -17.07 -3.79
CA ASN A 90 4.59 -16.44 -4.13
C ASN A 90 3.43 -17.11 -3.38
N VAL A 91 3.35 -18.44 -3.39
CA VAL A 91 2.32 -19.18 -2.66
C VAL A 91 2.40 -18.93 -1.17
N GLY A 92 3.60 -18.94 -0.57
CA GLY A 92 3.77 -18.73 0.86
C GLY A 92 3.37 -17.31 1.29
N TRP A 93 3.77 -16.27 0.54
CA TRP A 93 3.37 -14.90 0.85
C TRP A 93 1.88 -14.65 0.59
N VAL A 94 1.31 -15.19 -0.49
CA VAL A 94 -0.13 -15.08 -0.77
C VAL A 94 -0.95 -15.76 0.32
N ASN A 95 -0.57 -16.96 0.77
CA ASN A 95 -1.25 -17.66 1.86
C ASN A 95 -1.16 -16.88 3.18
N ARG A 96 0.01 -16.30 3.49
CA ARG A 96 0.17 -15.42 4.65
C ARG A 96 -0.69 -14.16 4.54
N MET A 97 -0.77 -13.53 3.37
CA MET A 97 -1.64 -12.36 3.16
C MET A 97 -3.13 -12.71 3.23
N ALA A 98 -3.52 -13.93 2.84
CA ALA A 98 -4.90 -14.40 2.92
C ALA A 98 -5.33 -14.66 4.37
N THR A 99 -4.41 -15.16 5.21
CA THR A 99 -4.66 -15.51 6.60
C THR A 99 -4.39 -14.37 7.58
N ASN A 100 -3.55 -13.41 7.20
CA ASN A 100 -3.09 -12.33 8.07
C ASN A 100 -3.21 -10.96 7.39
N GLU A 101 -4.16 -10.17 7.87
CA GLU A 101 -4.45 -8.84 7.36
C GLU A 101 -3.27 -7.87 7.54
N VAL A 102 -2.49 -8.00 8.63
CA VAL A 102 -1.31 -7.16 8.87
C VAL A 102 -0.25 -7.34 7.78
N VAL A 103 0.00 -8.59 7.36
CA VAL A 103 0.95 -8.89 6.28
C VAL A 103 0.43 -8.32 4.96
N ARG A 104 -0.88 -8.46 4.69
CA ARG A 104 -1.52 -7.89 3.49
C ARG A 104 -1.43 -6.36 3.47
N THR A 105 -1.72 -5.68 4.58
CA THR A 105 -1.64 -4.22 4.67
C THR A 105 -0.20 -3.75 4.49
N ARG A 106 0.78 -4.43 5.12
CA ARG A 106 2.20 -4.12 4.95
C ARG A 106 2.65 -4.34 3.51
N TYR A 107 2.27 -5.45 2.87
CA TYR A 107 2.52 -5.71 1.47
C TYR A 107 1.98 -4.60 0.58
N GLY A 108 0.72 -4.19 0.75
CA GLY A 108 0.12 -3.14 -0.07
C GLY A 108 0.85 -1.80 0.04
N VAL A 109 1.31 -1.46 1.25
CA VAL A 109 2.11 -0.26 1.51
C VAL A 109 3.49 -0.36 0.85
N LEU A 110 4.14 -1.52 0.89
CA LEU A 110 5.44 -1.75 0.25
C LEU A 110 5.34 -1.76 -1.28
N TYR A 111 4.31 -2.42 -1.82
CA TYR A 111 4.03 -2.48 -3.26
C TYR A 111 3.76 -1.09 -3.84
N ALA A 112 3.05 -0.22 -3.11
CA ALA A 112 2.80 1.15 -3.55
C ALA A 112 4.04 2.06 -3.49
N GLN A 113 5.03 1.72 -2.66
CA GLN A 113 6.29 2.47 -2.50
C GLN A 113 7.42 1.96 -3.39
N SER A 114 7.38 0.68 -3.75
CA SER A 114 8.32 0.04 -4.67
C SER A 114 8.18 0.69 -6.03
#